data_AF-A0A671DWR5-F1
#
_entry.id   AF-A0A671DWR5-F1
#
_cell.length_a   1.000
_cell.length_b   1.000
_cell.length_c   1.000
_cell.angle_alpha   90.00
_cell.angle_beta   90.00
_cell.angle_gamma   90.00
#
_symmetry.space_group_name_H-M   'P 1'
#
loop_
_entity.id
_entity.type
_entity.pdbx_description
1 polymer ?
#
loop_
_entity_poly.entity_id
_entity_poly.type
_entity_poly.pdbx_seq_one_letter_code
_entity_poly.pdbx_strand_id
1 'polypeptide(L)'
;MVLSELAARLNCAEYKNWVKAGHCLLLLRGCLQGFVGREVQAFHRGLLAASPGLDPRATCLSGSRCIPRARQFQPQCQVCSEWKREILKHHTNRNGDIHWGNCRPGLWPVDAWEVAKAFMPRGLADKTGPEECDAVALLSLINSCDHFVVDRRKVTEVIKCRNEIMHSSEMKVSSLWLRDFQRKIQNFLNEFRSIPEIVAVYSTIEQLLTSDWAVHIPEEDHRDGCEYEAGVHLSVSQVNEIEMELLKEKLQEMYLQAKEQEVLPEEISNQLAVVKEFLRKNKDLRTGLTEDMQKLDSLHLQHQKLESKEPEAQTPEGKA
;
A
#
# COMPACT_ATOMS: atom_id res chain seq x y z
N MET A 1 28.75 13.44 3.70
CA MET A 1 28.56 12.00 3.36
C MET A 1 27.16 11.75 2.80
N VAL A 2 26.08 12.15 3.49
CA VAL A 2 24.68 12.01 3.03
C VAL A 2 24.43 12.64 1.64
N LEU A 3 24.91 13.87 1.40
CA LEU A 3 24.77 14.54 0.10
C LEU A 3 25.46 13.80 -1.05
N SER A 4 26.59 13.13 -0.80
CA SER A 4 27.33 12.39 -1.82
C SER A 4 26.67 11.06 -2.18
N GLU A 5 26.05 10.39 -1.20
CA GLU A 5 25.31 9.14 -1.43
C GLU A 5 24.03 9.41 -2.24
N LEU A 6 23.26 10.44 -1.85
CA LEU A 6 22.06 10.85 -2.59
C LEU A 6 22.39 11.30 -4.01
N ALA A 7 23.40 12.16 -4.19
CA ALA A 7 23.81 12.61 -5.51
C ALA A 7 24.22 11.44 -6.43
N ALA A 8 24.91 10.43 -5.90
CA ALA A 8 25.27 9.24 -6.66
C ALA A 8 24.05 8.44 -7.11
N ARG A 9 23.05 8.23 -6.23
CA ARG A 9 21.80 7.56 -6.58
C ARG A 9 21.02 8.34 -7.65
N LEU A 10 20.92 9.65 -7.46
CA LEU A 10 20.28 10.56 -8.39
C LEU A 10 21.12 10.81 -9.65
N ASN A 11 22.28 10.19 -9.87
CA ASN A 11 22.89 10.18 -11.20
C ASN A 11 22.36 9.03 -12.07
N CYS A 12 21.64 8.07 -11.49
CA CYS A 12 20.97 7.00 -12.21
C CYS A 12 19.57 7.44 -12.65
N ALA A 13 19.34 7.55 -13.97
CA ALA A 13 18.04 7.93 -14.52
C ALA A 13 16.91 6.98 -14.10
N GLU A 14 17.16 5.67 -14.11
CA GLU A 14 16.14 4.69 -13.74
C GLU A 14 15.76 4.75 -12.25
N TYR A 15 16.73 5.08 -11.39
CA TYR A 15 16.48 5.31 -9.97
C TYR A 15 15.64 6.58 -9.77
N LYS A 16 16.01 7.69 -10.43
CA LYS A 16 15.18 8.92 -10.41
C LYS A 16 13.74 8.64 -10.81
N ASN A 17 13.54 7.85 -11.87
CA ASN A 17 12.20 7.51 -12.35
C ASN A 17 11.42 6.72 -11.29
N TRP A 18 12.07 5.81 -10.57
CA TRP A 18 11.45 5.05 -9.49
C TRP A 18 11.02 5.97 -8.35
N VAL A 19 11.87 6.91 -7.94
CA VAL A 19 11.53 7.89 -6.90
C VAL A 19 10.40 8.83 -7.36
N LYS A 20 10.43 9.32 -8.61
CA LYS A 20 9.34 10.15 -9.18
C LYS A 20 8.00 9.43 -9.17
N ALA A 21 7.99 8.18 -9.64
CA ALA A 21 6.76 7.39 -9.70
C ALA A 21 6.24 7.06 -8.31
N GLY A 22 7.14 6.73 -7.37
CA GLY A 22 6.79 6.56 -5.97
C GLY A 22 6.24 7.83 -5.33
N HIS A 23 6.87 8.99 -5.55
CA HIS A 23 6.36 10.27 -5.06
C HIS A 23 4.96 10.58 -5.60
N CYS A 24 4.72 10.30 -6.89
CA CYS A 24 3.39 10.40 -7.48
C CYS A 24 2.37 9.53 -6.73
N LEU A 25 2.73 8.31 -6.32
CA LEU A 25 1.85 7.44 -5.53
C LEU A 25 1.61 7.98 -4.12
N LEU A 26 2.61 8.58 -3.47
CA LEU A 26 2.46 9.23 -2.17
C LEU A 26 1.52 10.44 -2.23
N LEU A 27 1.64 11.26 -3.29
CA LEU A 27 0.70 12.36 -3.55
C LEU A 27 -0.71 11.84 -3.82
N LEU A 28 -0.82 10.78 -4.62
CA LEU A 28 -2.10 10.12 -4.89
C LEU A 28 -2.74 9.57 -3.61
N ARG A 29 -1.96 8.92 -2.75
CA ARG A 29 -2.40 8.47 -1.42
C ARG A 29 -3.01 9.63 -0.66
N GLY A 30 -2.29 10.75 -0.53
CA GLY A 30 -2.76 11.93 0.20
C GLY A 30 -4.09 12.49 -0.31
N CYS A 31 -4.27 12.61 -1.63
CA CYS A 31 -5.52 13.15 -2.18
C CYS A 31 -6.71 12.19 -2.06
N LEU A 32 -6.46 10.87 -2.13
CA LEU A 32 -7.51 9.87 -1.98
C LEU A 32 -7.99 9.73 -0.52
N GLN A 33 -7.15 10.00 0.47
CA GLN A 33 -7.51 9.84 1.88
C GLN A 33 -8.77 10.64 2.27
N GLY A 34 -8.81 11.93 1.94
CA GLY A 34 -9.94 12.80 2.25
C GLY A 34 -11.22 12.40 1.50
N PHE A 35 -11.09 12.05 0.22
CA PHE A 35 -12.21 11.56 -0.59
C PHE A 35 -12.78 10.25 -0.04
N VAL A 36 -11.93 9.24 0.13
CA VAL A 36 -12.32 7.90 0.64
C VAL A 36 -12.95 8.01 2.01
N GLY A 37 -12.40 8.82 2.92
CA GLY A 37 -12.97 9.01 4.25
C GLY A 37 -14.43 9.50 4.20
N ARG A 38 -14.74 10.46 3.32
CA ARG A 38 -16.10 10.98 3.15
C ARG A 38 -17.04 9.95 2.52
N GLU A 39 -16.62 9.28 1.46
CA GLU A 39 -17.44 8.28 0.77
C GLU A 39 -17.72 7.06 1.66
N VAL A 40 -16.74 6.57 2.43
CA VAL A 40 -16.95 5.46 3.36
C VAL A 40 -17.99 5.81 4.43
N GLN A 41 -17.97 7.03 4.95
CA GLN A 41 -19.00 7.48 5.89
C GLN A 41 -20.38 7.59 5.23
N ALA A 42 -20.45 8.10 3.99
CA ALA A 42 -21.70 8.18 3.25
C ALA A 42 -22.28 6.79 2.97
N PHE A 43 -21.43 5.86 2.53
CA PHE A 43 -21.77 4.45 2.32
C PHE A 43 -22.33 3.81 3.59
N HIS A 44 -21.63 3.94 4.72
CA HIS A 44 -22.05 3.36 5.99
C HIS A 44 -23.40 3.89 6.47
N ARG A 45 -23.60 5.21 6.41
CA ARG A 45 -24.92 5.82 6.70
C ARG A 45 -26.01 5.30 5.77
N GLY A 46 -25.70 5.09 4.50
CA GLY A 46 -26.60 4.49 3.53
C GLY A 46 -27.00 3.05 3.90
N LEU A 47 -26.03 2.23 4.31
CA LEU A 47 -26.30 0.85 4.79
C LEU A 47 -27.24 0.84 6.00
N LEU A 48 -26.95 1.67 7.00
CA LEU A 48 -27.76 1.78 8.22
C LEU A 48 -29.19 2.25 7.92
N ALA A 49 -29.35 3.20 6.98
CA ALA A 49 -30.66 3.70 6.59
C ALA A 49 -31.48 2.68 5.78
N ALA A 50 -30.82 1.85 4.96
CA ALA A 50 -31.46 0.90 4.07
C ALA A 50 -31.84 -0.43 4.77
N SER A 51 -31.18 -0.78 5.87
CA SER A 51 -31.32 -2.10 6.50
C SER A 51 -31.57 -1.99 8.02
N PRO A 52 -32.83 -2.09 8.47
CA PRO A 52 -33.18 -2.00 9.90
C PRO A 52 -32.48 -3.03 10.79
N GLY A 53 -32.09 -4.19 10.23
CA GLY A 53 -31.34 -5.23 10.94
C GLY A 53 -29.89 -4.86 11.30
N LEU A 54 -29.35 -3.79 10.69
CA LEU A 54 -28.03 -3.25 10.99
C LEU A 54 -28.02 -2.18 12.09
N ASP A 55 -29.08 -2.11 12.91
CA ASP A 55 -29.27 -1.11 13.96
C ASP A 55 -27.97 -0.87 14.77
N PRO A 56 -27.52 0.39 14.97
CA PRO A 56 -26.35 0.71 15.81
C PRO A 56 -26.41 0.14 17.25
N ARG A 57 -27.60 -0.18 17.75
CA ARG A 57 -27.82 -0.83 19.05
C ARG A 57 -27.72 -2.35 18.98
N ALA A 58 -27.83 -2.94 17.79
CA ALA A 58 -27.65 -4.37 17.58
C ALA A 58 -26.18 -4.73 17.75
N THR A 59 -25.86 -5.39 18.87
CA THR A 59 -24.48 -5.76 19.20
C THR A 59 -24.25 -7.25 18.96
N CYS A 60 -23.06 -7.62 18.50
CA CYS A 60 -22.63 -9.01 18.46
C CYS A 60 -22.45 -9.55 19.89
N LEU A 61 -23.50 -10.18 20.44
CA LEU A 61 -23.46 -10.81 21.77
C LEU A 61 -22.60 -12.09 21.82
N SER A 62 -22.27 -12.64 20.65
CA SER A 62 -21.55 -13.91 20.53
C SER A 62 -20.04 -13.79 20.73
N GLY A 63 -19.51 -12.57 20.95
CA GLY A 63 -18.10 -12.32 21.29
C GLY A 63 -17.12 -13.15 20.47
N SER A 64 -16.44 -14.09 21.13
CA SER A 64 -15.42 -14.97 20.54
C SER A 64 -15.91 -15.89 19.41
N ARG A 65 -17.21 -16.12 19.27
CA ARG A 65 -17.80 -16.97 18.22
C ARG A 65 -18.00 -16.25 16.88
N CYS A 66 -17.73 -14.95 16.82
CA CYS A 66 -17.78 -14.16 15.58
C CYS A 66 -16.42 -13.48 15.32
N ILE A 67 -15.32 -14.21 15.56
CA ILE A 67 -13.97 -13.75 15.25
C ILE A 67 -13.59 -14.19 13.84
N PRO A 68 -13.29 -13.25 12.92
CA PRO A 68 -12.72 -13.59 11.63
C PRO A 68 -11.33 -14.19 11.72
N ARG A 69 -10.98 -15.08 10.78
CA ARG A 69 -9.65 -15.68 10.66
C ARG A 69 -9.13 -15.50 9.24
N ALA A 70 -8.20 -14.57 9.03
CA ALA A 70 -7.64 -14.26 7.72
C ALA A 70 -8.74 -14.06 6.65
N ARG A 71 -8.96 -15.06 5.78
CA ARG A 71 -9.97 -15.02 4.71
C ARG A 71 -11.31 -15.69 5.04
N GLN A 72 -11.44 -16.25 6.24
CA GLN A 72 -12.61 -17.01 6.65
C GLN A 72 -13.40 -16.26 7.74
N PHE A 73 -14.71 -16.19 7.54
CA PHE A 73 -15.63 -15.68 8.55
C PHE A 73 -16.96 -16.42 8.49
N GLN A 74 -17.26 -17.20 9.53
CA GLN A 74 -18.52 -17.94 9.70
C GLN A 74 -19.23 -17.42 10.95
N PRO A 75 -20.00 -16.32 10.84
CA PRO A 75 -20.68 -15.74 11.99
C PRO A 75 -21.73 -16.69 12.55
N GLN A 76 -21.81 -16.76 13.88
CA GLN A 76 -22.79 -17.56 14.63
C GLN A 76 -23.90 -16.70 15.23
N CYS A 77 -23.96 -15.41 14.89
CA CYS A 77 -25.02 -14.51 15.32
C CYS A 77 -25.70 -13.84 14.13
N GLN A 78 -26.97 -13.45 14.32
CA GLN A 78 -27.77 -12.83 13.29
C GLN A 78 -27.16 -11.51 12.81
N VAL A 79 -26.78 -10.63 13.75
CA VAL A 79 -26.21 -9.29 13.44
C VAL A 79 -25.00 -9.39 12.52
N CYS A 80 -24.00 -10.20 12.87
CA CYS A 80 -22.81 -10.37 12.02
C CYS A 80 -23.12 -11.07 10.69
N SER A 81 -24.13 -11.93 10.64
CA SER A 81 -24.57 -12.59 9.40
C SER A 81 -25.21 -11.58 8.43
N GLU A 82 -26.00 -10.64 8.95
CA GLU A 82 -26.60 -9.57 8.17
C GLU A 82 -25.57 -8.58 7.66
N TRP A 83 -24.62 -8.16 8.52
CA TRP A 83 -23.49 -7.33 8.09
C TRP A 83 -22.65 -8.01 7.01
N LYS A 84 -22.29 -9.29 7.20
CA LYS A 84 -21.54 -10.05 6.20
C LYS A 84 -22.28 -10.07 4.86
N ARG A 85 -23.60 -10.27 4.88
CA ARG A 85 -24.45 -10.29 3.69
C ARG A 85 -24.46 -8.93 2.97
N GLU A 86 -24.64 -7.83 3.69
CA GLU A 86 -24.65 -6.49 3.07
C GLU A 86 -23.25 -6.10 2.55
N ILE A 87 -22.18 -6.42 3.28
CA ILE A 87 -20.80 -6.22 2.79
C ILE A 87 -20.57 -6.99 1.49
N LEU A 88 -20.96 -8.27 1.44
CA LEU A 88 -20.82 -9.11 0.24
C LEU A 88 -21.67 -8.60 -0.92
N LYS A 89 -22.87 -8.08 -0.66
CA LYS A 89 -23.75 -7.52 -1.68
C LYS A 89 -23.09 -6.35 -2.40
N HIS A 90 -22.37 -5.50 -1.66
CA HIS A 90 -21.65 -4.34 -2.19
C HIS A 90 -20.22 -4.66 -2.67
N HIS A 91 -19.77 -5.91 -2.56
CA HIS A 91 -18.47 -6.35 -3.05
C HIS A 91 -18.54 -6.67 -4.55
N THR A 92 -17.67 -6.06 -5.34
CA THR A 92 -17.65 -6.19 -6.80
C THR A 92 -17.12 -7.57 -7.24
N ASN A 93 -16.37 -8.24 -6.36
CA ASN A 93 -15.94 -9.62 -6.51
C ASN A 93 -16.47 -10.50 -5.37
N ARG A 94 -17.76 -10.85 -5.42
CA ARG A 94 -18.44 -11.56 -4.31
C ARG A 94 -17.85 -12.93 -3.95
N ASN A 95 -17.21 -13.57 -4.93
CA ASN A 95 -16.54 -14.87 -4.79
C ASN A 95 -15.02 -14.72 -4.59
N GLY A 96 -14.53 -13.49 -4.46
CA GLY A 96 -13.12 -13.21 -4.25
C GLY A 96 -12.68 -13.46 -2.81
N ASP A 97 -11.36 -13.43 -2.63
CA ASP A 97 -10.74 -13.48 -1.31
C ASP A 97 -11.02 -12.19 -0.54
N ILE A 98 -11.83 -12.28 0.51
CA ILE A 98 -12.10 -11.17 1.44
C ILE A 98 -11.27 -11.36 2.70
N HIS A 99 -10.46 -10.36 3.04
CA HIS A 99 -9.58 -10.38 4.20
C HIS A 99 -10.35 -10.01 5.49
N TRP A 100 -11.32 -10.84 5.88
CA TRP A 100 -12.13 -10.62 7.08
C TRP A 100 -11.30 -10.42 8.36
N GLY A 101 -10.08 -10.97 8.42
CA GLY A 101 -9.13 -10.78 9.52
C GLY A 101 -8.68 -9.33 9.73
N ASN A 102 -8.93 -8.43 8.77
CA ASN A 102 -8.76 -6.99 8.99
C ASN A 102 -9.88 -6.39 9.85
N CYS A 103 -11.06 -7.03 9.89
CA CYS A 103 -12.27 -6.43 10.44
C CYS A 103 -12.50 -6.84 11.89
N ARG A 104 -13.18 -5.96 12.63
CA ARG A 104 -13.74 -6.23 13.96
C ARG A 104 -15.26 -6.19 13.86
N PRO A 105 -15.95 -7.34 13.66
CA PRO A 105 -17.39 -7.36 13.39
C PRO A 105 -18.28 -6.68 14.43
N GLY A 106 -17.82 -6.59 15.68
CA GLY A 106 -18.54 -5.88 16.74
C GLY A 106 -18.57 -4.36 16.57
N LEU A 107 -17.71 -3.79 15.71
CA LEU A 107 -17.63 -2.35 15.47
C LEU A 107 -18.36 -1.90 14.20
N TRP A 108 -18.75 -2.82 13.30
CA TRP A 108 -19.46 -2.48 12.06
C TRP A 108 -20.69 -1.57 12.23
N PRO A 109 -21.51 -1.66 13.31
CA PRO A 109 -22.64 -0.75 13.46
C PRO A 109 -22.27 0.71 13.75
N VAL A 110 -21.08 0.97 14.28
CA VAL A 110 -20.68 2.30 14.79
C VAL A 110 -19.45 2.87 14.10
N ASP A 111 -18.67 2.03 13.41
CA ASP A 111 -17.43 2.38 12.76
C ASP A 111 -17.50 2.02 11.27
N ALA A 112 -17.62 3.06 10.44
CA ALA A 112 -17.65 2.94 8.99
C ALA A 112 -16.35 2.35 8.43
N TRP A 113 -15.21 2.60 9.08
CA TRP A 113 -13.92 2.14 8.60
C TRP A 113 -13.76 0.63 8.77
N GLU A 114 -14.29 0.07 9.86
CA GLU A 114 -14.30 -1.38 10.09
C GLU A 114 -15.09 -2.15 9.02
N VAL A 115 -16.09 -1.51 8.40
CA VAL A 115 -16.80 -2.04 7.22
C VAL A 115 -15.93 -1.93 5.97
N ALA A 116 -15.26 -0.79 5.76
CA ALA A 116 -14.41 -0.54 4.61
C ALA A 116 -13.22 -1.52 4.49
N LYS A 117 -12.65 -1.96 5.62
CA LYS A 117 -11.54 -2.93 5.67
C LYS A 117 -11.83 -4.26 4.98
N ALA A 118 -13.10 -4.65 4.82
CA ALA A 118 -13.50 -5.87 4.11
C ALA A 118 -13.26 -5.78 2.59
N PHE A 119 -13.11 -4.57 2.04
CA PHE A 119 -12.88 -4.32 0.62
C PHE A 119 -11.40 -4.10 0.29
N MET A 120 -10.51 -4.33 1.27
CA MET A 120 -9.09 -3.98 1.21
C MET A 120 -8.19 -5.22 1.30
N PRO A 121 -6.91 -5.10 0.89
CA PRO A 121 -5.91 -6.15 1.09
C PRO A 121 -5.64 -6.39 2.57
N ARG A 122 -4.92 -7.47 2.87
CA ARG A 122 -4.49 -7.81 4.23
C ARG A 122 -3.64 -6.73 4.90
N GLY A 123 -3.50 -6.84 6.22
CA GLY A 123 -2.56 -6.04 7.01
C GLY A 123 -3.16 -4.75 7.58
N LEU A 124 -4.50 -4.62 7.54
CA LEU A 124 -5.18 -3.39 7.96
C LEU A 124 -5.94 -3.52 9.28
N ALA A 125 -5.73 -4.62 10.01
CA ALA A 125 -6.41 -4.91 11.28
C ALA A 125 -6.27 -3.77 12.32
N ASP A 126 -5.09 -3.17 12.38
CA ASP A 126 -4.75 -2.13 13.37
C ASP A 126 -4.98 -0.70 12.87
N LYS A 127 -5.40 -0.52 11.61
CA LYS A 127 -5.55 0.79 10.97
C LYS A 127 -6.88 1.42 11.34
N THR A 128 -6.91 2.67 11.79
CA THR A 128 -8.15 3.30 12.27
C THR A 128 -8.84 4.20 11.25
N GLY A 129 -8.13 4.59 10.19
CA GLY A 129 -8.70 5.41 9.11
C GLY A 129 -7.88 5.37 7.81
N PRO A 130 -8.34 6.09 6.78
CA PRO A 130 -7.67 6.18 5.50
C PRO A 130 -6.27 6.79 5.58
N GLU A 131 -6.03 7.70 6.53
CA GLU A 131 -4.75 8.39 6.75
C GLU A 131 -3.59 7.45 7.08
N GLU A 132 -3.87 6.28 7.65
CA GLU A 132 -2.85 5.28 7.98
C GLU A 132 -2.63 4.23 6.88
N CYS A 133 -3.33 4.35 5.75
CA CYS A 133 -3.31 3.39 4.66
C CYS A 133 -2.43 3.87 3.50
N ASP A 134 -1.77 2.92 2.85
CA ASP A 134 -1.01 3.16 1.64
C ASP A 134 -1.93 3.36 0.42
N ALA A 135 -1.34 3.71 -0.73
CA ALA A 135 -2.09 3.92 -1.96
C ALA A 135 -2.86 2.66 -2.40
N VAL A 136 -2.30 1.46 -2.23
CA VAL A 136 -2.96 0.23 -2.70
C VAL A 136 -4.18 -0.12 -1.88
N ALA A 137 -4.18 0.13 -0.57
CA ALA A 137 -5.34 -0.14 0.28
C ALA A 137 -6.53 0.72 -0.15
N LEU A 138 -6.29 2.02 -0.38
CA LEU A 138 -7.32 2.95 -0.84
C LEU A 138 -7.82 2.62 -2.25
N LEU A 139 -6.91 2.35 -3.20
CA LEU A 139 -7.27 1.93 -4.55
C LEU A 139 -8.03 0.60 -4.56
N SER A 140 -7.66 -0.34 -3.69
CA SER A 140 -8.33 -1.64 -3.59
C SER A 140 -9.75 -1.51 -3.07
N LEU A 141 -9.99 -0.64 -2.08
CA LEU A 141 -11.33 -0.30 -1.62
C LEU A 141 -12.18 0.27 -2.75
N ILE A 142 -11.65 1.28 -3.46
CA ILE A 142 -12.35 1.92 -4.59
C ILE A 142 -12.70 0.88 -5.67
N ASN A 143 -11.80 -0.08 -5.93
CA ASN A 143 -12.03 -1.13 -6.93
C ASN A 143 -13.06 -2.18 -6.47
N SER A 144 -13.03 -2.53 -5.19
CA SER A 144 -13.76 -3.68 -4.64
C SER A 144 -15.16 -3.34 -4.11
N CYS A 145 -15.46 -2.07 -3.85
CA CYS A 145 -16.76 -1.61 -3.38
C CYS A 145 -17.57 -0.98 -4.53
N ASP A 146 -18.85 -1.33 -4.64
CA ASP A 146 -19.74 -0.80 -5.68
C ASP A 146 -20.27 0.62 -5.40
N HIS A 147 -20.09 1.13 -4.18
CA HIS A 147 -20.39 2.52 -3.82
C HIS A 147 -19.56 3.52 -4.63
N PHE A 148 -18.31 3.17 -4.95
CA PHE A 148 -17.45 3.99 -5.78
C PHE A 148 -17.80 3.79 -7.26
N VAL A 149 -18.35 4.85 -7.86
CA VAL A 149 -18.70 4.87 -9.28
C VAL A 149 -17.50 5.36 -10.09
N VAL A 150 -16.61 4.41 -10.42
CA VAL A 150 -15.39 4.66 -11.22
C VAL A 150 -15.17 3.54 -12.24
N ASP A 151 -14.43 3.83 -13.32
CA ASP A 151 -13.94 2.79 -14.21
C ASP A 151 -12.85 1.92 -13.54
N ARG A 152 -13.27 0.73 -13.11
CA ARG A 152 -12.42 -0.27 -12.44
C ARG A 152 -11.19 -0.69 -13.24
N ARG A 153 -11.22 -0.59 -14.56
CA ARG A 153 -10.05 -0.90 -15.40
C ARG A 153 -8.92 0.08 -15.10
N LYS A 154 -9.25 1.37 -14.97
CA LYS A 154 -8.28 2.43 -14.67
C LYS A 154 -7.69 2.27 -13.27
N VAL A 155 -8.53 1.92 -12.29
CA VAL A 155 -8.06 1.62 -10.92
C VAL A 155 -7.08 0.44 -10.92
N THR A 156 -7.43 -0.63 -11.63
CA THR A 156 -6.60 -1.83 -11.75
C THR A 156 -5.25 -1.54 -12.42
N GLU A 157 -5.21 -0.66 -13.43
CA GLU A 157 -3.96 -0.25 -14.07
C GLU A 157 -3.02 0.48 -13.11
N VAL A 158 -3.55 1.37 -12.26
CA VAL A 158 -2.75 2.07 -11.25
C VAL A 158 -2.25 1.10 -10.17
N ILE A 159 -3.09 0.17 -9.72
CA ILE A 159 -2.67 -0.89 -8.77
C ILE A 159 -1.52 -1.72 -9.35
N LYS A 160 -1.59 -2.08 -10.64
CA LYS A 160 -0.50 -2.81 -11.32
C LYS A 160 0.80 -2.02 -11.31
N CYS A 161 0.76 -0.74 -11.68
CA CYS A 161 1.95 0.10 -11.63
C CYS A 161 2.53 0.25 -10.22
N ARG A 162 1.66 0.38 -9.21
CA ARG A 162 2.07 0.39 -7.79
C ARG A 162 2.83 -0.87 -7.41
N ASN A 163 2.29 -2.03 -7.78
CA ASN A 163 2.93 -3.32 -7.51
C ASN A 163 4.27 -3.45 -8.24
N GLU A 164 4.36 -3.03 -9.50
CA GLU A 164 5.62 -3.02 -10.26
C GLU A 164 6.71 -2.15 -9.59
N ILE A 165 6.35 -0.98 -9.05
CA ILE A 165 7.28 -0.14 -8.27
C ILE A 165 7.71 -0.86 -6.98
N MET A 166 6.76 -1.41 -6.24
CA MET A 166 7.03 -2.08 -4.96
C MET A 166 7.76 -3.41 -5.12
N HIS A 167 7.67 -4.07 -6.26
CA HIS A 167 8.40 -5.31 -6.57
C HIS A 167 9.67 -5.08 -7.40
N SER A 168 9.97 -3.84 -7.81
CA SER A 168 11.27 -3.50 -8.43
C SER A 168 12.40 -3.83 -7.46
N SER A 169 13.23 -4.82 -7.80
CA SER A 169 14.32 -5.32 -6.94
C SER A 169 15.42 -4.28 -6.78
N GLU A 170 15.77 -3.57 -7.85
CA GLU A 170 16.84 -2.57 -7.87
C GLU A 170 16.37 -1.13 -7.59
N MET A 171 15.09 -0.92 -7.27
CA MET A 171 14.49 0.42 -7.12
C MET A 171 14.71 1.28 -8.37
N LYS A 172 14.50 0.66 -9.53
CA LYS A 172 14.72 1.25 -10.85
C LYS A 172 13.53 0.97 -11.75
N VAL A 173 13.18 1.94 -12.58
CA VAL A 173 12.21 1.78 -13.68
C VAL A 173 12.65 2.57 -14.92
N SER A 174 12.37 2.05 -16.10
CA SER A 174 12.77 2.69 -17.35
C SER A 174 11.94 3.96 -17.64
N SER A 175 12.49 4.86 -18.45
CA SER A 175 11.75 6.07 -18.87
C SER A 175 10.52 5.76 -19.72
N LEU A 176 10.56 4.66 -20.50
CA LEU A 176 9.41 4.17 -21.24
C LEU A 176 8.27 3.77 -20.30
N TRP A 177 8.63 3.06 -19.22
CA TRP A 177 7.70 2.66 -18.18
C TRP A 177 7.11 3.88 -17.46
N LEU A 178 7.93 4.87 -17.09
CA LEU A 178 7.46 6.08 -16.41
C LEU A 178 6.44 6.87 -17.25
N ARG A 179 6.65 6.93 -18.57
CA ARG A 179 5.71 7.58 -19.50
C ARG A 179 4.37 6.84 -19.59
N ASP A 180 4.39 5.52 -19.58
CA ASP A 180 3.17 4.70 -19.55
C ASP A 180 2.42 4.86 -18.22
N PHE A 181 3.16 4.87 -17.10
CA PHE A 181 2.65 5.17 -15.77
C PHE A 181 1.96 6.53 -15.72
N GLN A 182 2.59 7.59 -16.25
CA GLN A 182 2.00 8.93 -16.33
C GLN A 182 0.63 8.90 -17.01
N ARG A 183 0.53 8.24 -18.18
CA ARG A 183 -0.74 8.12 -18.91
C ARG A 183 -1.81 7.40 -18.09
N LYS A 184 -1.46 6.29 -17.43
CA LYS A 184 -2.39 5.52 -16.59
C LYS A 184 -2.89 6.33 -15.39
N ILE A 185 -2.00 7.06 -14.72
CA ILE A 185 -2.35 7.96 -13.62
C ILE A 185 -3.26 9.08 -14.09
N GLN A 186 -2.95 9.72 -15.22
CA GLN A 186 -3.81 10.77 -15.80
C GLN A 186 -5.21 10.23 -16.13
N ASN A 187 -5.29 9.05 -16.75
CA ASN A 187 -6.57 8.41 -17.05
C ASN A 187 -7.40 8.14 -15.80
N PHE A 188 -6.76 7.67 -14.71
CA PHE A 188 -7.42 7.44 -13.43
C PHE A 188 -7.86 8.74 -12.75
N LEU A 189 -6.99 9.75 -12.65
CA LEU A 189 -7.31 11.02 -11.99
C LEU A 189 -8.43 11.79 -12.70
N ASN A 190 -8.59 11.60 -14.01
CA ASN A 190 -9.71 12.13 -14.79
C ASN A 190 -11.09 11.62 -14.33
N GLU A 191 -11.18 10.48 -13.64
CA GLU A 191 -12.43 10.00 -13.03
C GLU A 191 -12.92 10.93 -11.91
N PHE A 192 -12.01 11.71 -11.31
CA PHE A 192 -12.27 12.57 -10.15
C PHE A 192 -12.23 14.07 -10.49
N ARG A 193 -12.39 14.43 -11.78
CA ARG A 193 -12.34 15.83 -12.25
C ARG A 193 -13.33 16.77 -11.57
N SER A 194 -14.38 16.25 -10.96
CA SER A 194 -15.38 17.02 -10.20
C SER A 194 -14.99 17.28 -8.74
N ILE A 195 -13.86 16.73 -8.28
CA ILE A 195 -13.41 16.81 -6.89
C ILE A 195 -12.23 17.79 -6.79
N PRO A 196 -12.44 19.01 -6.26
CA PRO A 196 -11.42 20.07 -6.30
C PRO A 196 -10.10 19.69 -5.63
N GLU A 197 -10.17 18.98 -4.50
CA GLU A 197 -8.98 18.52 -3.75
C GLU A 197 -8.09 17.60 -4.59
N ILE A 198 -8.69 16.71 -5.39
CA ILE A 198 -7.96 15.78 -6.26
C ILE A 198 -7.42 16.51 -7.50
N VAL A 199 -8.17 17.47 -8.04
CA VAL A 199 -7.73 18.30 -9.18
C VAL A 199 -6.50 19.13 -8.84
N ALA A 200 -6.42 19.69 -7.63
CA ALA A 200 -5.24 20.44 -7.20
C ALA A 200 -3.97 19.56 -7.20
N VAL A 201 -4.07 18.34 -6.67
CA VAL A 201 -2.95 17.38 -6.63
C VAL A 201 -2.63 16.83 -8.02
N TYR A 202 -3.62 16.69 -8.90
CA TYR A 202 -3.41 16.30 -10.29
C TYR A 202 -2.42 17.22 -11.01
N SER A 203 -2.57 18.54 -10.87
CA SER A 203 -1.63 19.49 -11.47
C SER A 203 -0.21 19.36 -10.91
N THR A 204 -0.07 19.12 -9.60
CA THR A 204 1.24 18.86 -8.98
C THR A 204 1.87 17.56 -9.50
N ILE A 205 1.08 16.49 -9.64
CA ILE A 205 1.53 15.20 -10.19
C ILE A 205 1.98 15.36 -11.65
N GLU A 206 1.24 16.12 -12.45
CA GLU A 206 1.60 16.37 -13.84
C GLU A 206 2.95 17.09 -13.93
N GLN A 207 3.12 18.19 -13.18
CA GLN A 207 4.40 18.91 -13.09
C GLN A 207 5.54 18.01 -12.62
N LEU A 208 5.31 17.19 -11.60
CA LEU A 208 6.27 16.23 -11.07
C LEU A 208 6.77 15.27 -12.15
N LEU A 209 5.85 14.66 -12.90
CA LEU A 209 6.17 13.63 -13.89
C LEU A 209 6.80 14.20 -15.17
N THR A 210 6.50 15.46 -15.52
CA THR A 210 7.11 16.14 -16.67
C THR A 210 8.44 16.84 -16.36
N SER A 211 8.72 17.13 -15.09
CA SER A 211 9.96 17.82 -14.68
C SER A 211 11.20 16.92 -14.81
N ASP A 212 12.37 17.51 -15.06
CA ASP A 212 13.63 16.76 -15.14
C ASP A 212 14.20 16.34 -13.76
N TRP A 213 13.57 16.75 -12.64
CA TRP A 213 14.09 16.55 -11.28
C TRP A 213 15.56 16.96 -11.15
N ALA A 214 15.81 18.25 -11.30
CA ALA A 214 17.07 18.84 -10.84
C ALA A 214 16.99 19.02 -9.32
N VAL A 215 17.72 18.19 -8.57
CA VAL A 215 17.84 18.37 -7.11
C VAL A 215 18.82 19.50 -6.85
N HIS A 216 18.36 20.52 -6.14
CA HIS A 216 19.21 21.61 -5.72
C HIS A 216 20.13 21.11 -4.60
N ILE A 217 21.40 20.87 -4.92
CA ILE A 217 22.46 20.64 -3.93
C ILE A 217 23.04 22.02 -3.65
N PRO A 218 22.86 22.61 -2.46
CA PRO A 218 23.50 23.88 -2.14
C PRO A 218 25.02 23.65 -2.17
N GLU A 219 25.71 24.19 -3.18
CA GLU A 219 27.14 24.43 -3.09
C GLU A 219 27.37 25.61 -2.12
N GLU A 220 28.37 25.52 -1.24
CA GLU A 220 28.67 26.48 -0.17
C GLU A 220 29.02 27.91 -0.61
N ASP A 221 28.91 28.27 -1.90
CA ASP A 221 29.07 29.64 -2.38
C ASP A 221 28.02 29.96 -3.45
N HIS A 222 26.93 30.61 -3.05
CA HIS A 222 26.02 31.25 -4.02
C HIS A 222 26.42 32.72 -4.16
N ARG A 223 27.18 32.99 -5.23
CA ARG A 223 27.37 34.34 -5.76
C ARG A 223 26.09 34.73 -6.51
N ASP A 224 25.63 35.93 -6.18
CA ASP A 224 24.36 36.54 -6.55
C ASP A 224 24.03 36.48 -8.06
N GLY A 225 22.76 36.18 -8.38
CA GLY A 225 22.13 36.52 -9.66
C GLY A 225 22.11 35.46 -10.77
N CYS A 226 21.23 34.46 -10.67
CA CYS A 226 20.62 33.80 -11.84
C CYS A 226 19.25 33.26 -11.43
N GLU A 227 18.16 33.87 -11.92
CA GLU A 227 16.82 33.30 -11.85
C GLU A 227 16.81 32.00 -12.68
N TYR A 228 16.92 30.85 -12.00
CA TYR A 228 16.76 29.55 -12.64
C TYR A 228 15.27 29.31 -12.93
N GLU A 229 14.99 28.89 -14.17
CA GLU A 229 13.66 28.57 -14.69
C GLU A 229 12.84 27.72 -13.70
N ALA A 230 11.54 28.00 -13.65
CA ALA A 230 10.54 27.43 -12.73
C ALA A 230 10.35 25.90 -12.87
N GLY A 231 11.38 25.11 -12.58
CA GLY A 231 11.30 23.68 -12.34
C GLY A 231 10.91 23.41 -10.88
N VAL A 232 10.22 22.29 -10.64
CA VAL A 232 9.98 21.80 -9.28
C VAL A 232 11.31 21.36 -8.68
N HIS A 233 11.97 22.27 -7.96
CA HIS A 233 13.17 21.95 -7.20
C HIS A 233 12.78 21.34 -5.85
N LEU A 234 13.02 20.03 -5.70
CA LEU A 234 12.94 19.39 -4.39
C LEU A 234 14.26 19.56 -3.66
N SER A 235 14.16 19.87 -2.36
CA SER A 235 15.28 19.87 -1.45
C SER A 235 15.78 18.44 -1.19
N VAL A 236 17.04 18.32 -0.80
CA VAL A 236 17.67 17.04 -0.39
C VAL A 236 16.84 16.33 0.69
N SER A 237 16.33 17.07 1.67
CA SER A 237 15.51 16.50 2.76
C SER A 237 14.20 15.91 2.23
N GLN A 238 13.51 16.62 1.32
CA GLN A 238 12.27 16.12 0.72
C GLN A 238 12.51 14.83 -0.08
N VAL A 239 13.60 14.74 -0.84
CA VAL A 239 13.91 13.50 -1.57
C VAL A 239 14.21 12.36 -0.60
N ASN A 240 14.96 12.61 0.47
CA ASN A 240 15.24 11.60 1.49
C ASN A 240 13.96 11.11 2.19
N GLU A 241 13.04 12.02 2.52
CA GLU A 241 11.72 11.68 3.10
C GLU A 241 10.90 10.79 2.15
N ILE A 242 10.89 11.11 0.85
CA ILE A 242 10.24 10.30 -0.18
C ILE A 242 10.88 8.91 -0.25
N GLU A 243 12.20 8.82 -0.35
CA GLU A 243 12.93 7.54 -0.39
C GLU A 243 12.61 6.68 0.84
N MET A 244 12.58 7.31 2.03
CA MET A 244 12.28 6.65 3.30
C MET A 244 10.88 6.06 3.32
N GLU A 245 9.87 6.84 2.94
CA GLU A 245 8.47 6.39 2.89
C GLU A 245 8.28 5.25 1.89
N LEU A 246 8.87 5.34 0.69
CA LEU A 246 8.76 4.29 -0.33
C LEU A 246 9.41 2.98 0.10
N LEU A 247 10.60 3.06 0.71
CA LEU A 247 11.30 1.88 1.20
C LEU A 247 10.57 1.25 2.38
N LYS A 248 9.98 2.07 3.26
CA LYS A 248 9.15 1.58 4.36
C LYS A 248 7.92 0.83 3.87
N GLU A 249 7.17 1.39 2.91
CA GLU A 249 6.03 0.70 2.28
C GLU A 249 6.46 -0.61 1.61
N LYS A 250 7.60 -0.61 0.89
CA LYS A 250 8.17 -1.81 0.26
C LYS A 250 8.54 -2.89 1.30
N LEU A 251 9.22 -2.53 2.39
CA LEU A 251 9.57 -3.46 3.48
C LEU A 251 8.31 -4.03 4.14
N GLN A 252 7.30 -3.19 4.39
CA GLN A 252 6.03 -3.62 4.96
C GLN A 252 5.30 -4.61 4.04
N GLU A 253 5.30 -4.37 2.73
CA GLU A 253 4.70 -5.28 1.76
C GLU A 253 5.39 -6.66 1.77
N MET A 254 6.73 -6.69 1.76
CA MET A 254 7.48 -7.94 1.87
C MET A 254 7.18 -8.68 3.17
N TYR A 255 7.06 -7.96 4.29
CA TYR A 255 6.71 -8.55 5.59
C TYR A 255 5.33 -9.21 5.54
N LEU A 256 4.34 -8.50 4.98
CA LEU A 256 2.99 -9.02 4.83
C LEU A 256 2.93 -10.22 3.88
N GLN A 257 3.74 -10.26 2.82
CA GLN A 257 3.84 -11.41 1.91
C GLN A 257 4.47 -12.62 2.62
N ALA A 258 5.58 -12.40 3.33
CA ALA A 258 6.25 -13.45 4.08
C ALA A 258 5.33 -14.04 5.16
N LYS A 259 4.57 -13.22 5.89
CA LYS A 259 3.68 -13.69 6.96
C LYS A 259 2.55 -14.61 6.49
N GLU A 260 2.11 -14.50 5.22
CA GLU A 260 1.04 -15.36 4.68
C GLU A 260 1.54 -16.75 4.25
N GLN A 261 2.83 -16.91 3.98
CA GLN A 261 3.36 -18.13 3.40
C GLN A 261 4.07 -18.96 4.47
N GLU A 262 3.78 -20.26 4.53
CA GLU A 262 4.43 -21.17 5.49
C GLU A 262 5.93 -21.34 5.19
N VAL A 263 6.33 -21.19 3.93
CA VAL A 263 7.70 -21.20 3.43
C VAL A 263 7.97 -19.87 2.73
N LEU A 264 9.13 -19.26 2.97
CA LEU A 264 9.48 -18.01 2.30
C LEU A 264 9.88 -18.31 0.83
N PRO A 265 9.20 -17.75 -0.18
CA PRO A 265 9.65 -17.89 -1.56
C PRO A 265 11.07 -17.39 -1.73
N GLU A 266 11.84 -18.13 -2.52
CA GLU A 266 13.19 -17.74 -2.91
C GLU A 266 13.21 -16.32 -3.53
N GLU A 267 12.15 -15.95 -4.25
CA GLU A 267 11.94 -14.61 -4.81
C GLU A 267 11.91 -13.50 -3.74
N ILE A 268 11.20 -13.71 -2.63
CA ILE A 268 11.12 -12.72 -1.53
C ILE A 268 12.46 -12.63 -0.80
N SER A 269 13.13 -13.77 -0.59
CA SER A 269 14.47 -13.81 0.01
C SER A 269 15.50 -13.05 -0.84
N ASN A 270 15.47 -13.26 -2.16
CA ASN A 270 16.33 -12.56 -3.11
C ASN A 270 16.05 -11.06 -3.12
N GLN A 271 14.78 -10.64 -3.17
CA GLN A 271 14.42 -9.23 -3.10
C GLN A 271 14.88 -8.58 -1.79
N LEU A 272 14.71 -9.26 -0.65
CA LEU A 272 15.16 -8.78 0.65
C LEU A 272 16.68 -8.62 0.70
N ALA A 273 17.44 -9.56 0.13
CA ALA A 273 18.89 -9.46 0.05
C ALA A 273 19.35 -8.22 -0.74
N VAL A 274 18.69 -7.92 -1.86
CA VAL A 274 18.97 -6.72 -2.66
C VAL A 274 18.67 -5.44 -1.88
N VAL A 275 17.52 -5.38 -1.19
CA VAL A 275 17.15 -4.23 -0.34
C VAL A 275 18.16 -4.02 0.79
N LYS A 276 18.61 -5.10 1.44
CA LYS A 276 19.63 -5.03 2.49
C LYS A 276 20.96 -4.49 1.98
N GLU A 277 21.41 -4.97 0.83
CA GLU A 277 22.65 -4.49 0.22
C GLU A 277 22.53 -3.02 -0.20
N PHE A 278 21.38 -2.61 -0.73
CA PHE A 278 21.07 -1.22 -1.01
C PHE A 278 21.17 -0.35 0.25
N LEU A 279 20.51 -0.73 1.35
CA LEU A 279 20.56 0.02 2.61
C LEU A 279 21.96 0.00 3.25
N ARG A 280 22.75 -1.06 3.05
CA ARG A 280 24.15 -1.09 3.52
C ARG A 280 25.01 0.00 2.88
N LYS A 281 24.75 0.31 1.60
CA LYS A 281 25.46 1.34 0.82
C LYS A 281 24.95 2.76 1.07
N ASN A 282 23.75 2.92 1.61
CA ASN A 282 23.07 4.21 1.80
C ASN A 282 22.75 4.41 3.28
N LYS A 283 23.70 5.00 4.02
CA LYS A 283 23.63 5.08 5.49
C LYS A 283 22.55 6.03 5.97
N ASP A 284 22.27 7.07 5.17
CA ASP A 284 21.19 8.02 5.38
C ASP A 284 19.84 7.30 5.53
N LEU A 285 19.53 6.38 4.64
CA LEU A 285 18.27 5.63 4.64
C LEU A 285 18.25 4.51 5.69
N ARG A 286 19.39 3.84 5.91
CA ARG A 286 19.48 2.68 6.82
C ARG A 286 19.07 3.00 8.26
N THR A 287 19.44 4.19 8.74
CA THR A 287 19.15 4.58 10.14
C THR A 287 17.65 4.64 10.43
N GLY A 288 16.84 5.12 9.48
CA GLY A 288 15.38 5.21 9.63
C GLY A 288 14.63 3.88 9.46
N LEU A 289 15.23 2.87 8.83
CA LEU A 289 14.57 1.60 8.48
C LEU A 289 15.07 0.40 9.28
N THR A 290 15.83 0.64 10.35
CA THR A 290 16.45 -0.44 11.14
C THR A 290 15.41 -1.35 11.81
N GLU A 291 14.33 -0.78 12.34
CA GLU A 291 13.27 -1.56 12.98
C GLU A 291 12.52 -2.44 11.98
N ASP A 292 12.19 -1.90 10.80
CA ASP A 292 11.48 -2.63 9.75
C ASP A 292 12.33 -3.80 9.21
N MET A 293 13.64 -3.59 9.07
CA MET A 293 14.60 -4.64 8.73
C MET A 293 14.67 -5.73 9.80
N GLN A 294 14.74 -5.36 11.09
CA GLN A 294 14.80 -6.34 12.19
C GLN A 294 13.53 -7.20 12.28
N LYS A 295 12.35 -6.61 12.02
CA LYS A 295 11.08 -7.36 11.97
C LYS A 295 11.09 -8.41 10.86
N LEU A 296 11.58 -8.05 9.68
CA LEU A 296 11.72 -8.97 8.55
C LEU A 296 12.74 -10.08 8.82
N ASP A 297 13.89 -9.74 9.41
CA ASP A 297 14.92 -10.71 9.77
C ASP A 297 14.44 -11.73 10.80
N SER A 298 13.68 -11.25 11.79
CA SER A 298 13.06 -12.11 12.80
C SER A 298 12.07 -13.09 12.18
N LEU A 299 11.27 -12.65 11.21
CA LEU A 299 10.32 -13.48 10.49
C LEU A 299 11.02 -14.53 9.62
N HIS A 300 12.06 -14.12 8.88
CA HIS A 300 12.86 -15.04 8.06
C HIS A 300 13.55 -16.12 8.91
N LEU A 301 14.09 -15.76 10.07
CA LEU A 301 14.69 -16.72 11.01
C LEU A 301 13.65 -17.70 11.58
N GLN A 302 12.40 -17.26 11.79
CA GLN A 302 11.31 -18.15 12.19
C GLN A 302 11.00 -19.18 11.11
N HIS A 303 10.98 -18.78 9.83
CA HIS A 303 10.74 -19.68 8.71
C HIS A 303 11.87 -20.71 8.54
N GLN A 304 13.14 -20.28 8.60
CA GLN A 304 14.28 -21.21 8.55
C GLN A 304 14.27 -22.24 9.69
N LYS A 305 13.84 -21.82 10.89
CA LYS A 305 13.69 -22.74 12.04
C LYS A 305 12.56 -23.75 11.85
N LEU A 306 11.50 -23.39 11.14
CA LEU A 306 10.39 -24.28 10.80
C LEU A 306 10.83 -25.32 9.74
N GLU A 307 11.56 -24.88 8.70
CA GLU A 307 12.13 -25.78 7.68
C GLU A 307 13.13 -26.79 8.28
N SER A 308 13.97 -26.36 9.22
CA SER A 308 14.93 -27.26 9.91
C SER A 308 14.29 -28.28 10.88
N LYS A 309 12.97 -28.19 11.10
CA LYS A 309 12.20 -29.05 12.02
C LYS A 309 11.30 -30.08 11.33
N GLU A 310 11.44 -30.29 10.03
CA GLU A 310 10.90 -31.49 9.36
C GLU A 310 11.98 -32.59 9.29
N PRO A 311 11.97 -33.62 10.15
CA PRO A 311 12.69 -34.85 9.92
C PRO A 311 11.78 -35.90 9.27
N GLU A 312 12.30 -36.45 8.16
CA GLU A 312 12.09 -37.79 7.61
C GLU A 312 11.08 -38.68 8.35
N ALA A 313 9.91 -38.90 7.75
CA ALA A 313 9.03 -40.01 8.08
C ALA A 313 8.80 -40.91 6.85
N GLN A 314 9.70 -41.90 6.74
CA GLN A 314 9.47 -43.26 6.27
C GLN A 314 9.35 -43.52 4.76
N THR A 315 10.49 -43.80 4.13
CA THR A 315 10.63 -45.02 3.32
C THR A 315 11.12 -46.16 4.22
N PRO A 316 10.50 -47.35 4.15
CA PRO A 316 11.23 -48.59 4.32
C PRO A 316 11.30 -49.27 2.95
N GLU A 317 12.53 -49.34 2.42
CA GLU A 317 12.89 -50.32 1.41
C GLU A 317 12.56 -51.73 1.93
N GLY A 318 11.96 -52.54 1.06
CA GLY A 318 11.70 -53.95 1.37
C GLY A 318 12.97 -54.79 1.40
N LYS A 319 12.89 -55.91 2.14
CA LYS A 319 13.12 -57.30 1.68
C LYS A 319 13.45 -58.21 2.86
N ALA A 320 12.57 -59.17 3.12
CA ALA A 320 12.85 -60.61 3.18
C ALA A 320 11.50 -61.35 3.28
#